data_AF-A0A1V4HWT8-F1
#
_entry.id   AF-A0A1V4HWT8-F1
#
_cell.length_a   1.000
_cell.length_b   1.000
_cell.length_c   1.000
_cell.angle_alpha   90.00
_cell.angle_beta   90.00
_cell.angle_gamma   90.00
#
_symmetry.space_group_name_H-M   'P 1'
#
loop_
_entity.id
_entity.type
_entity.pdbx_description
1 polymer ?
#
loop_
_entity_poly.entity_id
_entity_poly.type
_entity_poly.pdbx_seq_one_letter_code
_entity_poly.pdbx_strand_id
1 'polypeptide(L)'
;MASSPRLPPKANAKAHAIDEAKLAAQVLVNTTLSTIRELNPEDAECQSEIDRLSERLETLQARHWALTDLSARVQRYLEKLPPDAVIEAAPRFKVRLRDGESLTRAVDRIRGEIANQQRERQRVLRAELPIADRKRAARAYVNELAAKGSPRIAADHDRFELNFPSGLSFGSKPDVQALLAWLNPELFRERLCAEIDAMPKPKFALSTDAKRERLREIKAVITELEREEEGLIEKAADEGFDIARRPDASPAVILGIVVNKKARVAA
;
A
#
# COMPACT_ATOMS: atom_id res chain seq x y z
N MET A 1 -15.85 11.79 23.63
CA MET A 1 -14.44 11.64 23.18
C MET A 1 -14.07 10.18 23.36
N ALA A 2 -13.85 9.43 22.28
CA ALA A 2 -13.45 8.02 22.40
C ALA A 2 -12.03 7.95 22.99
N SER A 3 -11.82 7.08 23.98
CA SER A 3 -10.50 6.87 24.58
C SER A 3 -9.57 6.27 23.54
N SER A 4 -8.42 6.90 23.28
CA SER A 4 -7.42 6.35 22.36
C SER A 4 -6.92 4.99 22.86
N PRO A 5 -6.69 4.01 21.97
CA PRO A 5 -6.25 2.69 22.39
C PRO A 5 -4.92 2.77 23.14
N ARG A 6 -4.84 2.10 24.29
CA ARG A 6 -3.67 2.15 25.17
C ARG A 6 -2.50 1.41 24.51
N LEU A 7 -1.46 2.16 24.15
CA LEU A 7 -0.26 1.58 23.55
C LEU A 7 0.61 0.84 24.58
N PRO A 8 1.30 -0.24 24.17
CA PRO A 8 2.37 -0.82 24.97
C PRO A 8 3.44 0.22 25.33
N PRO A 9 4.04 0.20 26.53
CA PRO A 9 5.01 1.22 26.96
C PRO A 9 6.17 1.43 25.99
N LYS A 10 6.69 0.34 25.40
CA LYS A 10 7.76 0.40 24.40
C LYS A 10 7.33 1.12 23.11
N ALA A 11 6.12 0.85 22.64
CA ALA A 11 5.57 1.49 21.45
C ALA A 11 5.36 2.99 21.69
N ASN A 12 4.87 3.36 22.88
CA ASN A 12 4.71 4.76 23.26
C ASN A 12 6.07 5.49 23.34
N ALA A 13 7.07 4.86 23.97
CA ALA A 13 8.43 5.40 24.03
C ALA A 13 9.03 5.61 22.64
N LYS A 14 8.82 4.68 21.70
CA LYS A 14 9.27 4.84 20.31
C LYS A 14 8.56 5.97 19.58
N ALA A 15 7.25 6.11 19.75
CA ALA A 15 6.49 7.20 19.13
C ALA A 15 7.02 8.57 19.62
N HIS A 16 7.23 8.70 20.94
CA HIS A 16 7.84 9.90 21.52
C HIS A 16 9.26 10.14 21.01
N ALA A 17 10.11 9.12 20.94
CA ALA A 17 11.47 9.24 20.42
C ALA A 17 11.52 9.73 18.96
N ILE A 18 10.57 9.32 18.11
CA ILE A 18 10.46 9.83 16.73
C ILE A 18 10.09 11.31 16.73
N ASP A 19 9.17 11.73 17.58
CA ASP A 19 8.78 13.14 17.69
C ASP A 19 9.89 14.02 18.27
N GLU A 20 10.61 13.54 19.27
CA GLU A 20 11.80 14.21 19.82
C GLU A 20 12.90 14.34 18.75
N ALA A 21 13.19 13.27 18.01
CA ALA A 21 14.17 13.30 16.93
C ALA A 21 13.79 14.30 15.82
N LYS A 22 12.50 14.39 15.48
CA LYS A 22 11.96 15.37 14.53
C LYS A 22 12.20 16.80 15.01
N LEU A 23 11.89 17.09 16.27
CA LEU A 23 12.11 18.41 16.88
C LEU A 23 13.60 18.77 16.94
N ALA A 24 14.45 17.82 17.35
CA ALA A 24 15.90 18.02 17.37
C ALA A 24 16.45 18.32 15.97
N ALA A 25 16.00 17.59 14.93
CA ALA A 25 16.38 17.86 13.55
C ALA A 25 15.93 19.25 13.08
N GLN A 26 14.73 19.70 13.46
CA GLN A 26 14.24 21.05 13.15
C GLN A 26 15.11 22.13 13.80
N VAL A 27 15.51 21.94 15.06
CA VAL A 27 16.40 22.88 15.76
C VAL A 27 17.72 23.02 15.01
N LEU A 28 18.34 21.90 14.60
CA LEU A 28 19.58 21.92 13.84
C LEU A 28 19.46 22.67 12.51
N VAL A 29 18.38 22.41 11.76
CA VAL A 29 18.07 23.16 10.52
C VAL A 29 17.98 24.66 10.78
N ASN A 30 17.25 25.07 11.82
CA ASN A 30 17.07 26.48 12.15
C ASN A 30 18.37 27.14 12.60
N THR A 31 19.18 26.45 13.42
CA THR A 31 20.47 26.98 13.87
C THR A 31 21.44 27.14 12.71
N THR A 32 21.54 26.16 11.81
CA THR A 32 22.42 26.25 10.63
C THR A 32 21.98 27.36 9.67
N LEU A 33 20.66 27.52 9.46
CA LEU A 33 20.13 28.63 8.68
C LEU A 33 20.43 30.00 9.29
N SER A 34 20.39 30.13 10.63
CA SER A 34 20.78 31.37 11.31
C SER A 34 22.25 31.69 11.08
N THR A 35 23.13 30.70 11.27
CA THR A 35 24.57 30.87 11.03
C THR A 35 24.87 31.30 9.60
N ILE A 36 24.24 30.69 8.59
CA ILE A 36 24.41 31.09 7.19
C ILE A 36 24.00 32.56 6.97
N ARG A 37 22.92 33.03 7.61
CA ARG A 37 22.43 34.42 7.48
C ARG A 37 23.33 35.45 8.16
N GLU A 38 24.10 35.05 9.16
CA GLU A 38 25.00 35.93 9.90
C GLU A 38 26.35 36.12 9.20
N LEU A 39 26.72 35.23 8.26
CA LEU A 39 27.97 35.31 7.50
C LEU A 39 27.88 36.37 6.39
N ASN A 40 28.97 37.11 6.17
CA ASN A 40 29.06 38.12 5.11
C ASN A 40 29.43 37.46 3.77
N PRO A 41 28.57 37.51 2.73
CA PRO A 41 28.86 36.87 1.44
C PRO A 41 29.99 37.54 0.64
N GLU A 42 30.43 38.75 0.99
CA GLU A 42 31.51 39.45 0.27
C GLU A 42 32.92 38.96 0.63
N ASP A 43 33.06 38.24 1.75
CA ASP A 43 34.33 37.68 2.20
C ASP A 43 34.52 36.25 1.67
N ALA A 44 35.67 35.99 1.03
CA ALA A 44 35.98 34.71 0.41
C ALA A 44 36.02 33.54 1.43
N GLU A 45 36.48 33.79 2.66
CA GLU A 45 36.48 32.78 3.72
C GLU A 45 35.04 32.47 4.15
N CYS A 46 34.22 33.50 4.35
CA CYS A 46 32.79 33.36 4.65
C CYS A 46 32.05 32.61 3.54
N GLN A 47 32.35 32.85 2.27
CA GLN A 47 31.72 32.15 1.16
C GLN A 47 32.00 30.64 1.20
N SER A 48 33.24 30.25 1.50
CA SER A 48 33.59 28.83 1.63
C SER A 48 32.85 28.13 2.78
N GLU A 49 32.63 28.83 3.89
CA GLU A 49 31.87 28.30 5.02
C GLU A 49 30.36 28.29 4.72
N ILE A 50 29.83 29.28 3.98
CA ILE A 50 28.44 29.27 3.48
C ILE A 50 28.20 28.04 2.60
N ASP A 51 29.11 27.73 1.67
CA ASP A 51 28.98 26.56 0.79
C ASP A 51 28.95 25.26 1.61
N ARG A 52 29.91 25.10 2.54
CA ARG A 52 29.97 23.96 3.45
C ARG A 52 28.71 23.83 4.32
N LEU A 53 28.24 24.92 4.92
CA LEU A 53 27.03 24.92 5.75
C LEU A 53 25.77 24.64 4.92
N SER A 54 25.74 25.05 3.66
CA SER A 54 24.64 24.78 2.73
C SER A 54 24.53 23.29 2.42
N GLU A 55 25.65 22.60 2.11
CA GLU A 55 25.67 21.14 1.94
C GLU A 55 25.20 20.40 3.21
N ARG A 56 25.67 20.86 4.38
CA ARG A 56 25.22 20.32 5.67
C ARG A 56 23.73 20.57 5.89
N LEU A 57 23.23 21.75 5.53
CA LEU A 57 21.82 22.12 5.66
C LEU A 57 20.94 21.21 4.80
N GLU A 58 21.32 20.91 3.56
CA GLU A 58 20.57 19.98 2.71
C GLU A 58 20.42 18.61 3.37
N THR A 59 21.49 18.09 3.97
CA THR A 59 21.47 16.82 4.72
C THR A 59 20.55 16.90 5.94
N LEU A 60 20.61 17.99 6.71
CA LEU A 60 19.76 18.20 7.88
C LEU A 60 18.28 18.36 7.51
N GLN A 61 17.99 19.06 6.41
CA GLN A 61 16.65 19.19 5.85
C GLN A 61 16.14 17.81 5.41
N ALA A 62 16.88 17.06 4.60
CA ALA A 62 16.46 15.72 4.19
C ALA A 62 16.11 14.81 5.39
N ARG A 63 16.93 14.86 6.45
CA ARG A 63 16.66 14.16 7.72
C ARG A 63 15.38 14.65 8.41
N HIS A 64 15.21 15.97 8.54
CA HIS A 64 14.01 16.54 9.17
C HIS A 64 12.74 16.14 8.42
N TRP A 65 12.73 16.24 7.08
CA TRP A 65 11.58 15.87 6.26
C TRP A 65 11.24 14.39 6.38
N ALA A 66 12.26 13.51 6.37
CA ALA A 66 12.05 12.08 6.59
C ALA A 66 11.41 11.78 7.96
N LEU A 67 11.84 12.46 9.03
CA LEU A 67 11.27 12.31 10.37
C LEU A 67 9.86 12.89 10.50
N THR A 68 9.59 14.02 9.85
CA THR A 68 8.24 14.62 9.79
C THR A 68 7.26 13.69 9.08
N ASP A 69 7.65 13.13 7.94
CA ASP A 69 6.83 12.15 7.21
C ASP A 69 6.58 10.89 8.03
N LEU A 70 7.61 10.38 8.72
CA LEU A 70 7.50 9.20 9.56
C LEU A 70 6.57 9.42 10.76
N SER A 71 6.76 10.52 11.48
CA SER A 71 5.90 10.95 12.60
C SER A 71 4.44 11.06 12.15
N ALA A 72 4.16 11.74 11.03
CA ALA A 72 2.81 11.87 10.49
C ALA A 72 2.19 10.52 10.09
N ARG A 73 2.96 9.59 9.52
CA ARG A 73 2.49 8.23 9.19
C ARG A 73 2.16 7.42 10.43
N VAL A 74 2.98 7.51 11.48
CA VAL A 74 2.75 6.86 12.78
C VAL A 74 1.46 7.40 13.41
N GLN A 75 1.29 8.72 13.48
CA GLN A 75 0.09 9.34 14.04
C GLN A 75 -1.17 8.94 13.28
N ARG A 76 -1.18 9.08 11.94
CA ARG A 76 -2.32 8.67 11.10
C ARG A 76 -2.64 7.17 11.22
N TYR A 77 -1.63 6.34 11.45
CA TYR A 77 -1.85 4.90 11.66
C TYR A 77 -2.56 4.65 12.99
N LEU A 78 -2.11 5.31 14.07
CA LEU A 78 -2.73 5.22 15.40
C LEU A 78 -4.17 5.75 15.40
N GLU A 79 -4.45 6.85 14.70
CA GLU A 79 -5.79 7.42 14.55
C GLU A 79 -6.77 6.49 13.81
N LYS A 80 -6.25 5.65 12.91
CA LYS A 80 -7.05 4.68 12.14
C LYS A 80 -7.34 3.38 12.89
N LEU A 81 -6.73 3.18 14.06
CA LEU A 81 -7.01 2.00 14.87
C LEU A 81 -8.43 2.10 15.44
N PRO A 82 -9.23 1.02 15.40
CA PRO A 82 -10.48 0.97 16.11
C PRO A 82 -10.28 1.31 17.60
N PRO A 83 -11.22 2.01 18.25
CA PRO A 83 -11.08 2.41 19.65
C PRO A 83 -11.01 1.20 20.60
N ASP A 84 -11.56 0.06 20.19
CA ASP A 84 -11.58 -1.23 20.89
C ASP A 84 -10.46 -2.19 20.45
N ALA A 85 -9.50 -1.72 19.65
CA ALA A 85 -8.41 -2.56 19.16
C ALA A 85 -7.49 -3.00 20.32
N VAL A 86 -7.33 -4.31 20.49
CA VAL A 86 -6.33 -4.87 21.40
C VAL A 86 -4.96 -4.81 20.73
N ILE A 87 -4.08 -3.98 21.30
CA ILE A 87 -2.72 -3.76 20.80
C ILE A 87 -1.75 -4.52 21.70
N GLU A 88 -1.03 -5.47 21.12
CA GLU A 88 -0.01 -6.26 21.81
C GLU A 88 1.38 -5.89 21.31
N ALA A 89 2.40 -6.07 22.16
CA ALA A 89 3.78 -5.93 21.74
C ALA A 89 4.15 -7.08 20.79
N ALA A 90 4.71 -6.76 19.63
CA ALA A 90 5.26 -7.74 18.72
C ALA A 90 6.47 -8.44 19.37
N PRO A 91 6.68 -9.75 19.10
CA PRO A 91 7.87 -10.43 19.57
C PRO A 91 9.12 -9.77 18.98
N ARG A 92 10.19 -9.68 19.79
CA ARG A 92 11.48 -9.16 19.33
C ARG A 92 12.05 -10.07 18.26
N PHE A 93 12.41 -9.49 17.12
CA PHE A 93 13.06 -10.23 16.05
C PHE A 93 14.52 -10.51 16.45
N LYS A 94 14.96 -11.77 16.33
CA LYS A 94 16.35 -12.15 16.60
C LYS A 94 17.21 -11.73 15.43
N VAL A 95 17.95 -10.64 15.59
CA VAL A 95 18.91 -10.13 14.60
C VAL A 95 19.94 -11.20 14.25
N ARG A 96 20.10 -11.49 12.95
CA ARG A 96 21.11 -12.40 12.42
C ARG A 96 22.05 -11.63 11.51
N LEU A 97 23.29 -11.44 11.94
CA LEU A 97 24.35 -10.90 11.10
C LEU A 97 25.06 -12.06 10.40
N ARG A 98 25.46 -11.86 9.15
CA ARG A 98 26.41 -12.78 8.48
C ARG A 98 27.82 -12.55 9.03
N ASP A 99 28.70 -13.53 8.85
CA ASP A 99 30.09 -13.44 9.32
C ASP A 99 30.79 -12.21 8.72
N GLY A 100 31.24 -11.29 9.59
CA GLY A 100 31.90 -10.04 9.21
C GLY A 100 30.98 -8.94 8.64
N GLU A 101 29.66 -9.10 8.68
CA GLU A 101 28.69 -8.10 8.20
C GLU A 101 28.48 -7.00 9.24
N SER A 102 28.65 -5.73 8.85
CA SER A 102 28.29 -4.59 9.70
C SER A 102 26.77 -4.38 9.74
N LEU A 103 26.27 -3.75 10.80
CA LEU A 103 24.83 -3.45 10.95
C LEU A 103 24.28 -2.65 9.76
N THR A 104 25.02 -1.66 9.27
CA THR A 104 24.64 -0.88 8.08
C THR A 104 24.52 -1.76 6.84
N ARG A 105 25.49 -2.64 6.59
CA ARG A 105 25.45 -3.56 5.44
C ARG A 105 24.29 -4.55 5.54
N ALA A 106 24.00 -5.06 6.74
CA ALA A 106 22.86 -5.93 6.97
C ALA A 106 21.53 -5.21 6.70
N VAL A 107 21.38 -3.96 7.15
CA VAL A 107 20.19 -3.13 6.85
C VAL A 107 20.06 -2.90 5.34
N ASP A 108 21.12 -2.52 4.64
CA ASP A 108 21.08 -2.29 3.20
C ASP A 108 20.72 -3.55 2.41
N ARG A 109 21.23 -4.72 2.83
CA ARG A 109 20.85 -6.01 2.27
C ARG A 109 19.35 -6.27 2.43
N ILE A 110 18.82 -6.13 3.65
CA ILE A 110 17.38 -6.33 3.93
C ILE A 110 16.52 -5.34 3.14
N ARG A 111 16.94 -4.08 3.01
CA ARG A 111 16.27 -3.10 2.16
C ARG A 111 16.23 -3.52 0.70
N GLY A 112 17.32 -4.07 0.18
CA GLY A 112 17.39 -4.65 -1.16
C GLY A 112 16.40 -5.82 -1.34
N GLU A 113 16.29 -6.69 -0.34
CA GLU A 113 15.32 -7.79 -0.31
C GLU A 113 13.87 -7.28 -0.27
N ILE A 114 13.58 -6.25 0.52
CA ILE A 114 12.24 -5.62 0.56
C ILE A 114 11.90 -4.98 -0.78
N ALA A 115 12.83 -4.26 -1.40
CA ALA A 115 12.64 -3.67 -2.72
C ALA A 115 12.38 -4.74 -3.79
N ASN A 116 13.06 -5.90 -3.72
CA ASN A 116 12.78 -7.06 -4.57
C ASN A 116 11.34 -7.56 -4.39
N GLN A 117 10.89 -7.73 -3.15
CA GLN A 117 9.52 -8.18 -2.86
C GLN A 117 8.46 -7.14 -3.29
N GLN A 118 8.75 -5.85 -3.16
CA GLN A 118 7.88 -4.79 -3.67
C GLN A 118 7.75 -4.84 -5.21
N ARG A 119 8.85 -5.11 -5.94
CA ARG A 119 8.81 -5.31 -7.40
C ARG A 119 7.96 -6.53 -7.77
N GLU A 120 8.14 -7.64 -7.06
CA GLU A 120 7.33 -8.84 -7.27
C GLU A 120 5.85 -8.59 -6.96
N ARG A 121 5.54 -7.84 -5.89
CA ARG A 121 4.17 -7.40 -5.59
C ARG A 121 3.56 -6.62 -6.75
N GLN A 122 4.30 -5.68 -7.34
CA GLN A 122 3.82 -4.91 -8.50
C GLN A 122 3.63 -5.79 -9.74
N ARG A 123 4.53 -6.76 -9.96
CA ARG A 123 4.38 -7.76 -11.03
C ARG A 123 3.11 -8.58 -10.87
N VAL A 124 2.82 -9.07 -9.65
CA VAL A 124 1.59 -9.82 -9.32
C VAL A 124 0.34 -8.95 -9.44
N LEU A 125 0.39 -7.69 -9.01
CA LEU A 125 -0.72 -6.74 -9.19
C LEU A 125 -1.05 -6.49 -10.66
N ARG A 126 -0.03 -6.47 -11.53
CA ARG A 126 -0.18 -6.32 -12.99
C ARG A 126 -0.42 -7.64 -13.72
N ALA A 127 -0.44 -8.78 -13.01
CA ALA A 127 -0.75 -10.06 -13.62
C ALA A 127 -2.16 -10.03 -14.23
N GLU A 128 -2.23 -10.43 -15.49
CA GLU A 128 -3.46 -10.50 -16.26
C GLU A 128 -4.28 -11.75 -15.88
N LEU A 129 -5.58 -11.74 -16.22
CA LEU A 129 -6.40 -12.94 -16.03
C LEU A 129 -6.04 -14.02 -17.06
N PRO A 130 -5.99 -15.31 -16.64
CA PRO A 130 -5.88 -16.44 -17.56
C PRO A 130 -6.98 -16.40 -18.63
N ILE A 131 -6.68 -16.87 -19.84
CA ILE A 131 -7.62 -16.87 -20.96
C ILE A 131 -8.91 -17.64 -20.60
N ALA A 132 -8.80 -18.75 -19.89
CA ALA A 132 -9.95 -19.52 -19.41
C ALA A 132 -10.85 -18.69 -18.48
N ASP A 133 -10.26 -17.89 -17.59
CA ASP A 133 -10.99 -17.01 -16.68
C ASP A 133 -11.64 -15.84 -17.44
N ARG A 134 -10.97 -15.28 -18.45
CA ARG A 134 -11.55 -14.26 -19.33
C ARG A 134 -12.76 -14.78 -20.08
N LYS A 135 -12.67 -15.98 -20.65
CA LYS A 135 -13.80 -16.63 -21.34
C LYS A 135 -14.94 -16.92 -20.37
N ARG A 136 -14.65 -17.39 -19.16
CA ARG A 136 -15.67 -17.59 -18.12
C ARG A 136 -16.37 -16.27 -17.77
N ALA A 137 -15.61 -15.20 -17.58
CA ALA A 137 -16.16 -13.86 -17.32
C ALA A 137 -17.00 -13.34 -18.49
N ALA A 138 -16.55 -13.54 -19.74
CA ALA A 138 -17.31 -13.15 -20.93
C ALA A 138 -18.64 -13.91 -21.03
N ARG A 139 -18.65 -15.21 -20.73
CA ARG A 139 -19.90 -16.00 -20.70
C ARG A 139 -20.85 -15.52 -19.60
N ALA A 140 -20.33 -15.24 -18.40
CA ALA A 140 -21.14 -14.69 -17.31
C ALA A 140 -21.74 -13.32 -17.70
N TYR A 141 -20.94 -12.44 -18.30
CA TYR A 141 -21.37 -11.14 -18.79
C TYR A 141 -22.50 -11.25 -19.84
N VAL A 142 -22.37 -12.13 -20.83
CA VAL A 142 -23.44 -12.34 -21.83
C VAL A 142 -24.72 -12.89 -21.18
N ASN A 143 -24.60 -13.74 -20.15
CA ASN A 143 -25.77 -14.24 -19.43
C ASN A 143 -26.50 -13.12 -18.68
N GLU A 144 -25.75 -12.24 -18.01
CA GLU A 144 -26.31 -11.05 -17.34
C GLU A 144 -26.98 -10.11 -18.35
N LEU A 145 -26.35 -9.87 -19.50
CA LEU A 145 -26.92 -9.07 -20.58
C LEU A 145 -28.19 -9.70 -21.18
N ALA A 146 -28.20 -11.01 -21.40
CA ALA A 146 -29.37 -11.72 -21.94
C ALA A 146 -30.55 -11.65 -20.96
N ALA A 147 -30.29 -11.83 -19.66
CA ALA A 147 -31.31 -11.67 -18.62
C ALA A 147 -31.84 -10.23 -18.56
N LYS A 148 -30.96 -9.24 -18.68
CA LYS A 148 -31.33 -7.82 -18.75
C LYS A 148 -32.09 -7.48 -20.04
N GLY A 149 -31.81 -8.13 -21.16
CA GLY A 149 -32.44 -7.87 -22.45
C GLY A 149 -33.77 -8.58 -22.67
N SER A 150 -34.13 -9.52 -21.80
CA SER A 150 -35.35 -10.33 -21.95
C SER A 150 -36.60 -9.46 -21.86
N PRO A 151 -37.45 -9.41 -22.91
CA PRO A 151 -38.72 -8.72 -22.83
C PRO A 151 -39.66 -9.45 -21.87
N ARG A 152 -40.53 -8.66 -21.25
CA ARG A 152 -41.71 -9.16 -20.56
C ARG A 152 -42.84 -9.26 -21.58
N ILE A 153 -43.35 -10.47 -21.78
CA ILE A 153 -44.49 -10.73 -22.65
C ILE A 153 -45.72 -10.79 -21.77
N ALA A 154 -46.71 -9.94 -22.04
CA ALA A 154 -48.05 -10.03 -21.47
C ALA A 154 -49.03 -10.33 -22.61
N ALA A 155 -49.74 -11.44 -22.52
CA ALA A 155 -50.75 -11.84 -23.50
C ALA A 155 -52.07 -12.11 -22.76
N ASP A 156 -53.12 -11.39 -23.13
CA ASP A 156 -54.49 -11.53 -22.66
C ASP A 156 -55.42 -11.84 -23.87
N HIS A 157 -56.68 -12.17 -23.62
CA HIS A 157 -57.64 -12.62 -24.65
C HIS A 157 -57.76 -11.68 -25.86
N ASP A 158 -57.55 -10.36 -25.68
CA ASP A 158 -57.64 -9.36 -26.74
C ASP A 158 -56.35 -8.55 -26.99
N ARG A 159 -55.25 -8.82 -26.25
CA ARG A 159 -54.04 -7.98 -26.31
C ARG A 159 -52.76 -8.78 -26.20
N PHE A 160 -51.79 -8.41 -27.03
CA PHE A 160 -50.41 -8.88 -26.96
C PHE A 160 -49.49 -7.68 -26.74
N GLU A 161 -48.82 -7.64 -25.60
CA GLU A 161 -47.89 -6.57 -25.22
C GLU A 161 -46.49 -7.14 -24.99
N LEU A 162 -45.50 -6.51 -25.63
CA LEU A 162 -44.09 -6.83 -25.49
C LEU A 162 -43.39 -5.63 -24.85
N ASN A 163 -42.94 -5.79 -23.61
CA ASN A 163 -42.27 -4.73 -22.87
C ASN A 163 -40.81 -5.08 -22.62
N PHE A 164 -39.91 -4.38 -23.31
CA PHE A 164 -38.49 -4.51 -23.02
C PHE A 164 -38.13 -3.73 -21.75
N PRO A 165 -37.33 -4.30 -20.84
CA PRO A 165 -36.79 -3.59 -19.67
C PRO A 165 -35.73 -2.55 -20.07
N SER A 166 -36.05 -1.65 -21.01
CA SER A 166 -35.34 -0.40 -21.23
C SER A 166 -35.95 0.65 -20.30
N GLY A 167 -35.13 1.39 -19.54
CA GLY A 167 -35.61 2.44 -18.65
C GLY A 167 -36.55 3.40 -19.39
N LEU A 168 -37.85 3.28 -19.10
CA LEU A 168 -39.01 3.94 -19.73
C LEU A 168 -39.05 5.46 -19.51
N SER A 169 -37.90 6.12 -19.39
CA SER A 169 -37.81 7.57 -19.51
C SER A 169 -37.67 7.93 -20.98
N PHE A 170 -38.55 8.80 -21.46
CA PHE A 170 -38.42 9.47 -22.75
C PHE A 170 -36.97 9.98 -22.91
N GLY A 171 -36.21 9.37 -23.83
CA GLY A 171 -34.81 9.72 -24.11
C GLY A 171 -33.76 8.65 -23.82
N SER A 172 -34.11 7.53 -23.16
CA SER A 172 -33.14 6.44 -22.96
C SER A 172 -32.95 5.64 -24.26
N LYS A 173 -31.71 5.56 -24.73
CA LYS A 173 -31.36 4.72 -25.90
C LYS A 173 -31.49 3.24 -25.52
N PRO A 174 -32.07 2.39 -26.38
CA PRO A 174 -32.17 0.96 -26.11
C PRO A 174 -30.78 0.36 -25.91
N ASP A 175 -30.64 -0.53 -24.93
CA ASP A 175 -29.40 -1.25 -24.67
C ASP A 175 -29.22 -2.33 -25.76
N VAL A 176 -28.61 -1.94 -26.88
CA VAL A 176 -28.40 -2.79 -28.05
C VAL A 176 -27.61 -4.05 -27.68
N GLN A 177 -26.69 -3.97 -26.71
CA GLN A 177 -25.89 -5.12 -26.28
C GLN A 177 -26.76 -6.16 -25.57
N ALA A 178 -27.65 -5.70 -24.67
CA ALA A 178 -28.59 -6.57 -23.98
C ALA A 178 -29.58 -7.23 -24.95
N LEU A 179 -30.08 -6.48 -25.94
CA LEU A 179 -30.97 -7.02 -26.98
C LEU A 179 -30.29 -8.10 -27.83
N LEU A 180 -29.04 -7.86 -28.27
CA LEU A 180 -28.28 -8.85 -29.03
C LEU A 180 -27.96 -10.10 -28.21
N ALA A 181 -27.60 -9.93 -26.93
CA ALA A 181 -27.36 -11.03 -26.01
C ALA A 181 -28.62 -11.86 -25.73
N TRP A 182 -29.78 -11.21 -25.64
CA TRP A 182 -31.06 -11.91 -25.49
C TRP A 182 -31.44 -12.68 -26.77
N LEU A 183 -31.28 -12.06 -27.95
CA LEU A 183 -31.69 -12.65 -29.22
C LEU A 183 -30.89 -13.92 -29.58
N ASN A 184 -29.56 -13.90 -29.41
CA ASN A 184 -28.72 -15.06 -29.66
C ASN A 184 -27.50 -15.08 -28.70
N PRO A 185 -27.69 -15.56 -27.46
CA PRO A 185 -26.64 -15.56 -26.45
C PRO A 185 -25.45 -16.43 -26.85
N GLU A 186 -25.69 -17.56 -27.51
CA GLU A 186 -24.61 -18.49 -27.87
C GLU A 186 -23.68 -17.92 -28.93
N LEU A 187 -24.22 -17.35 -30.02
CA LEU A 187 -23.42 -16.72 -31.07
C LEU A 187 -22.62 -15.53 -30.50
N PHE A 188 -23.22 -14.74 -29.60
CA PHE A 188 -22.52 -13.62 -28.99
C PHE A 188 -21.37 -14.08 -28.07
N ARG A 189 -21.60 -15.13 -27.26
CA ARG A 189 -20.54 -15.75 -26.45
C ARG A 189 -19.42 -16.33 -27.30
N GLU A 190 -19.76 -17.03 -28.39
CA GLU A 190 -18.79 -17.63 -29.30
C GLU A 190 -17.89 -16.55 -29.92
N ARG A 191 -18.50 -15.47 -30.45
CA ARG A 191 -17.76 -14.35 -31.02
C ARG A 191 -16.83 -13.69 -30.00
N LEU A 192 -17.31 -13.40 -28.79
CA LEU A 192 -16.46 -12.86 -27.73
C LEU A 192 -15.32 -13.81 -27.33
N CYS A 193 -15.58 -15.12 -27.26
CA CYS A 193 -14.53 -16.10 -26.97
C CYS A 193 -13.47 -16.17 -28.07
N ALA A 194 -13.88 -16.07 -29.34
CA ALA A 194 -12.97 -16.02 -30.48
C ALA A 194 -12.10 -14.76 -30.49
N GLU A 195 -12.69 -13.59 -30.17
CA GLU A 195 -11.93 -12.35 -29.99
C GLU A 195 -10.91 -12.48 -28.85
N ILE A 196 -11.29 -13.09 -27.72
CA ILE A 196 -10.37 -13.35 -26.60
C ILE A 196 -9.24 -14.30 -27.03
N ASP A 197 -9.50 -15.29 -27.87
CA ASP A 197 -8.48 -16.20 -28.39
C ASP A 197 -7.52 -15.53 -29.38
N ALA A 198 -7.99 -14.53 -30.12
CA ALA A 198 -7.17 -13.75 -31.05
C ALA A 198 -6.25 -12.74 -30.33
N MET A 199 -6.54 -12.37 -29.07
CA MET A 199 -5.70 -11.47 -28.29
C MET A 199 -4.31 -12.08 -28.00
N PRO A 200 -3.25 -11.25 -27.91
CA PRO A 200 -1.94 -11.72 -27.50
C PRO A 200 -1.99 -12.44 -26.15
N LYS A 201 -1.39 -13.64 -26.10
CA LYS A 201 -1.37 -14.45 -24.87
C LYS A 201 -0.58 -13.70 -23.78
N PRO A 202 -1.12 -13.57 -22.56
CA PRO A 202 -0.42 -12.90 -21.48
C PRO A 202 0.87 -13.63 -21.13
N LYS A 203 1.99 -12.90 -21.04
CA LYS A 203 3.28 -13.46 -20.60
C LYS A 203 3.25 -13.89 -19.13
N PHE A 204 2.38 -13.27 -18.32
CA PHE A 204 2.22 -13.58 -16.90
C PHE A 204 0.74 -13.44 -16.53
N ALA A 205 0.09 -14.57 -16.24
CA ALA A 205 -1.31 -14.61 -15.87
C ALA A 205 -1.52 -15.34 -14.55
N LEU A 206 -2.40 -14.83 -13.71
CA LEU A 206 -2.78 -15.41 -12.43
C LEU A 206 -4.29 -15.30 -12.25
N SER A 207 -4.92 -16.39 -11.79
CA SER A 207 -6.33 -16.33 -11.38
C SER A 207 -6.50 -15.36 -10.21
N THR A 208 -7.71 -14.85 -10.01
CA THR A 208 -8.00 -13.91 -8.91
C THR A 208 -7.63 -14.49 -7.54
N ASP A 209 -7.82 -15.80 -7.33
CA ASP A 209 -7.48 -16.47 -6.08
C ASP A 209 -5.97 -16.64 -5.91
N ALA A 210 -5.27 -17.12 -6.95
CA ALA A 210 -3.82 -17.24 -6.93
C ALA A 210 -3.15 -15.88 -6.73
N LYS A 211 -3.67 -14.82 -7.36
CA LYS A 211 -3.23 -13.44 -7.18
C LYS A 211 -3.43 -12.97 -5.74
N ARG A 212 -4.60 -13.22 -5.14
CA ARG A 212 -4.88 -12.87 -3.73
C ARG A 212 -3.95 -13.60 -2.77
N GLU A 213 -3.74 -14.89 -2.96
CA GLU A 213 -2.85 -15.69 -2.11
C GLU A 213 -1.41 -15.22 -2.24
N ARG A 214 -0.92 -15.06 -3.47
CA ARG A 214 0.45 -14.60 -3.71
C ARG A 214 0.71 -13.21 -3.12
N LEU A 215 -0.26 -12.29 -3.21
CA LEU A 215 -0.14 -10.98 -2.57
C LEU A 215 -0.12 -11.05 -1.05
N ARG A 216 -0.82 -12.03 -0.44
CA ARG A 216 -0.79 -12.28 1.00
C ARG A 216 0.58 -12.81 1.43
N GLU A 217 1.12 -13.78 0.70
CA GLU A 217 2.47 -14.32 0.93
C GLU A 217 3.52 -13.22 0.85
N ILE A 218 3.54 -12.46 -0.25
CA ILE A 218 4.50 -11.37 -0.44
C ILE A 218 4.37 -10.32 0.68
N LYS A 219 3.14 -9.98 1.09
CA LYS A 219 2.93 -9.06 2.21
C LYS A 219 3.50 -9.61 3.51
N ALA A 220 3.30 -10.90 3.81
CA ALA A 220 3.86 -11.54 5.00
C ALA A 220 5.38 -11.51 4.99
N VAL A 221 6.02 -11.82 3.85
CA VAL A 221 7.48 -11.75 3.69
C VAL A 221 7.99 -10.32 3.88
N ILE A 222 7.34 -9.32 3.27
CA ILE A 222 7.70 -7.91 3.47
C ILE A 222 7.62 -7.53 4.95
N THR A 223 6.53 -7.87 5.64
CA THR A 223 6.37 -7.55 7.07
C THR A 223 7.45 -8.22 7.92
N GLU A 224 7.87 -9.44 7.59
CA GLU A 224 8.93 -10.11 8.33
C GLU A 224 10.30 -9.48 8.09
N LEU A 225 10.62 -9.15 6.84
CA LEU A 225 11.85 -8.41 6.49
C LEU A 225 11.88 -7.02 7.15
N GLU A 226 10.75 -6.32 7.20
CA GLU A 226 10.64 -5.03 7.91
C GLU A 226 10.91 -5.18 9.41
N ARG A 227 10.46 -6.27 10.04
CA ARG A 227 10.75 -6.55 11.46
C ARG A 227 12.23 -6.84 11.69
N GLU A 228 12.86 -7.55 10.77
CA GLU A 228 14.30 -7.77 10.79
C GLU A 228 15.08 -6.45 10.64
N GLU A 229 14.66 -5.59 9.70
CA GLU A 229 15.22 -4.24 9.53
C GLU A 229 15.10 -3.41 10.81
N GLU A 230 13.91 -3.31 11.41
CA GLU A 230 13.72 -2.54 12.64
C GLU A 230 14.53 -3.12 13.80
N GLY A 231 14.64 -4.45 13.91
CA GLY A 231 15.50 -5.09 14.91
C GLY A 231 16.99 -4.74 14.74
N LEU A 232 17.47 -4.65 13.50
CA LEU A 232 18.83 -4.19 13.18
C LEU A 232 19.03 -2.71 13.53
N ILE A 233 18.03 -1.86 13.25
CA ILE A 233 18.07 -0.41 13.57
C ILE A 233 18.05 -0.19 15.09
N GLU A 234 17.22 -0.92 15.83
CA GLU A 234 17.22 -0.89 17.31
C GLU A 234 18.60 -1.28 17.85
N LYS A 235 19.17 -2.39 17.36
CA LYS A 235 20.50 -2.84 17.79
C LYS A 235 21.59 -1.81 17.46
N ALA A 236 21.52 -1.17 16.29
CA ALA A 236 22.44 -0.10 15.92
C ALA A 236 22.34 1.09 16.87
N ALA A 237 21.11 1.50 17.23
CA ALA A 237 20.89 2.57 18.18
C ALA A 237 21.44 2.22 19.58
N ASP A 238 21.27 0.97 20.03
CA ASP A 238 21.85 0.47 21.30
C ASP A 238 23.40 0.52 21.27
N GLU A 239 24.02 0.33 20.11
CA GLU A 239 25.48 0.44 19.90
C GLU A 239 25.95 1.88 19.61
N GLY A 240 25.04 2.87 19.63
CA GLY A 240 25.36 4.29 19.40
C GLY A 240 25.43 4.71 17.93
N PHE A 241 25.01 3.84 17.00
CA PHE A 241 24.90 4.15 15.58
C PHE A 241 23.49 4.61 15.21
N ASP A 242 23.38 5.77 14.58
CA ASP A 242 22.11 6.30 14.08
C ASP A 242 21.87 5.85 12.64
N ILE A 243 21.05 4.81 12.46
CA ILE A 243 20.59 4.37 11.13
C ILE A 243 19.19 4.93 10.88
N ALA A 244 19.08 5.80 9.87
CA ALA A 244 17.80 6.38 9.48
C ALA A 244 16.79 5.30 9.07
N ARG A 245 15.57 5.34 9.61
CA ARG A 245 14.46 4.48 9.21
C ARG A 245 13.97 4.85 7.81
N ARG A 246 13.43 3.87 7.07
CA ARG A 246 12.81 4.15 5.78
C ARG A 246 11.50 4.92 5.95
N PRO A 247 11.21 5.90 5.07
CA PRO A 247 9.96 6.65 5.15
C PRO A 247 8.73 5.76 4.83
N ASP A 248 8.91 4.70 4.04
CA ASP A 248 7.85 3.75 3.65
C ASP A 248 7.67 2.55 4.57
N ALA A 249 8.45 2.45 5.66
CA ALA A 249 8.32 1.36 6.62
C ALA A 249 6.96 1.36 7.31
N SER A 250 6.42 0.16 7.54
CA SER A 250 5.14 -0.03 8.22
C SER A 250 5.15 0.55 9.64
N PRO A 251 4.25 1.49 9.99
CA PRO A 251 4.17 2.06 11.34
C PRO A 251 3.97 1.01 12.44
N ALA A 252 3.25 -0.08 12.15
CA ALA A 252 3.06 -1.18 13.08
C ALA A 252 4.39 -1.88 13.43
N VAL A 253 5.27 -2.02 12.44
CA VAL A 253 6.59 -2.64 12.62
C VAL A 253 7.52 -1.72 13.38
N ILE A 254 7.56 -0.43 13.03
CA ILE A 254 8.36 0.58 13.73
C ILE A 254 7.96 0.63 15.20
N LEU A 255 6.67 0.69 15.51
CA LEU A 255 6.17 0.70 16.89
C LEU A 255 6.36 -0.64 17.61
N GLY A 256 6.66 -1.73 16.88
CA GLY A 256 6.78 -3.07 17.45
C GLY A 256 5.46 -3.57 18.03
N ILE A 257 4.34 -3.39 17.31
CA ILE A 257 3.01 -3.78 17.78
C ILE A 257 2.28 -4.70 16.79
N VAL A 258 1.35 -5.50 17.34
CA VAL A 258 0.39 -6.31 16.59
C VAL A 258 -1.02 -5.94 17.03
N VAL A 259 -1.91 -5.74 16.05
CA VAL A 259 -3.32 -5.39 16.30
C VAL A 259 -4.18 -6.64 16.18
N ASN A 260 -4.70 -7.12 17.32
CA ASN A 260 -5.57 -8.28 17.37
C ASN A 260 -7.03 -7.85 17.12
N LYS A 261 -7.55 -8.19 15.94
CA LYS A 261 -8.94 -7.89 15.54
C LYS A 261 -10.00 -8.74 16.27
N LYS A 262 -9.60 -9.70 17.12
CA LYS A 262 -10.49 -10.76 17.63
C LYS A 262 -11.32 -10.40 18.88
N ALA A 263 -11.28 -9.17 19.40
CA ALA A 263 -12.01 -8.85 20.63
C ALA A 263 -13.54 -8.71 20.46
N ARG A 264 -14.11 -8.83 19.25
CA ARG A 264 -15.52 -8.51 18.98
C ARG A 264 -16.54 -9.66 19.11
N VAL A 265 -16.21 -10.80 19.75
CA VAL A 265 -17.09 -12.00 19.77
C VAL A 265 -17.45 -12.50 21.18
N ALA A 266 -17.55 -11.63 22.18
CA ALA A 266 -18.13 -12.02 23.46
C ALA A 266 -18.88 -10.85 24.13
N ALA A 267 -20.07 -10.54 23.61
CA ALA A 267 -21.11 -9.82 24.32
C ALA A 267 -22.47 -10.33 23.80
#